data_AF-A0A2E8TPA2-F1
#
_entry.id   AF-A0A2E8TPA2-F1
#
_cell.length_a   1.000
_cell.length_b   1.000
_cell.length_c   1.000
_cell.angle_alpha   90.00
_cell.angle_beta   90.00
_cell.angle_gamma   90.00
#
_symmetry.space_group_name_H-M   'P 1'
#
loop_
_entity.id
_entity.type
_entity.pdbx_description
1 polymer ?
#
loop_
_entity_poly.entity_id
_entity_poly.type
_entity_poly.pdbx_seq_one_letter_code
_entity_poly.pdbx_strand_id
1 'polypeptide(L)' 'MNKYKRRKKYCRFTAEGITEIDYKDLSLLKSFITETGKIVPSRITG' A
#
# COMPACT_ATOMS: atom_id res chain seq x y z
N MET A 1 -3.12 -14.57 27.03
CA MET A 1 -1.98 -14.81 26.13
C MET A 1 -2.37 -14.47 24.69
N ASN A 2 -2.47 -13.18 24.34
CA ASN A 2 -2.90 -12.78 22.99
C ASN A 2 -1.68 -12.83 22.04
N LYS A 3 -1.40 -14.02 21.48
CA LYS A 3 -0.22 -14.33 20.64
C LYS A 3 -0.25 -13.71 19.23
N TYR A 4 -1.14 -12.75 18.95
CA TYR A 4 -1.18 -12.04 17.67
C TYR A 4 -0.70 -10.61 17.90
N LYS A 5 0.61 -10.37 17.77
CA LYS A 5 1.12 -9.01 17.58
C LYS A 5 0.53 -8.51 16.26
N ARG A 6 -0.57 -7.73 16.32
CA ARG A 6 -1.06 -7.00 15.14
C ARG A 6 0.09 -6.12 14.68
N ARG A 7 0.63 -6.42 13.49
CA ARG A 7 1.66 -5.59 12.86
C ARG A 7 1.09 -4.17 12.80
N LYS A 8 1.81 -3.19 13.36
CA LYS A 8 1.41 -1.79 13.22
C LYS A 8 1.32 -1.50 11.72
N LYS A 9 0.20 -0.92 11.29
CA LYS A 9 0.10 -0.40 9.94
C LYS A 9 1.16 0.67 9.75
N TYR A 10 1.81 0.62 8.61
CA TYR A 10 2.77 1.62 8.19
C TYR A 10 2.46 1.97 6.75
N CYS A 11 2.58 3.25 6.42
CA CYS A 11 2.47 3.71 5.05
C CYS A 11 3.70 3.22 4.29
N ARG A 12 3.47 2.45 3.22
CA ARG A 12 4.54 1.90 2.40
C ARG A 12 5.33 2.99 1.69
N PHE A 13 4.67 4.05 1.23
CA PHE A 13 5.33 5.21 0.61
C PHE A 13 6.29 5.91 1.58
N THR A 14 5.88 6.13 2.83
CA THR A 14 6.73 6.74 3.85
C THR A 14 7.90 5.85 4.23
N ALA A 15 7.71 4.53 4.25
CA ALA A 15 8.79 3.58 4.53
C ALA A 15 9.81 3.47 3.38
N GLU A 16 9.36 3.61 2.14
CA GLU A 16 10.21 3.63 0.94
C GLU A 16 10.79 5.03 0.64
N GLY A 17 10.43 6.05 1.42
CA GLY A 17 10.93 7.43 1.25
C GLY A 17 10.36 8.16 0.04
N ILE A 18 9.22 7.68 -0.49
CA ILE A 18 8.54 8.25 -1.66
C ILE A 18 7.76 9.49 -1.20
N THR A 19 8.15 10.66 -1.69
CA THR A 19 7.51 11.95 -1.39
C THR A 19 6.41 12.32 -2.37
N GLU A 20 6.55 11.90 -3.64
CA GLU A 20 5.56 12.12 -4.70
C GLU A 20 5.31 10.84 -5.49
N ILE A 21 4.05 10.63 -5.86
CA ILE A 21 3.59 9.48 -6.64
C ILE A 21 3.28 9.96 -8.04
N ASP A 22 4.12 9.59 -9.01
CA ASP A 22 3.91 9.93 -10.41
C ASP A 22 2.89 8.96 -11.07
N TYR A 23 1.98 9.51 -11.87
CA TYR A 23 0.93 8.72 -12.52
C TYR A 23 1.43 7.85 -13.69
N LYS A 24 2.64 8.11 -14.18
CA LYS A 24 3.30 7.34 -15.24
C LYS A 24 4.06 6.14 -14.68
N ASP A 25 4.27 6.07 -13.37
CA ASP A 25 4.82 4.87 -12.72
C ASP A 25 3.75 3.77 -12.60
N LEU A 26 3.53 3.10 -13.73
CA LEU A 26 2.59 1.99 -13.82
C LEU A 26 3.01 0.82 -12.93
N SER A 27 4.31 0.64 -12.67
CA SER A 27 4.81 -0.47 -11.85
C SER A 27 4.39 -0.31 -10.39
N LEU A 28 4.53 0.90 -9.86
CA LEU A 28 4.07 1.25 -8.51
C LEU A 28 2.53 1.13 -8.44
N LEU A 29 1.81 1.80 -9.34
CA LEU A 29 0.34 1.88 -9.31
C LEU A 29 -0.33 0.50 -9.46
N LYS A 30 0.27 -0.41 -10.22
CA LYS A 30 -0.25 -1.77 -10.42
C LYS A 30 -0.38 -2.55 -9.11
N SER A 31 0.43 -2.22 -8.10
CA SER A 31 0.38 -2.85 -6.78
C SER A 31 -0.79 -2.36 -5.92
N PHE A 32 -1.45 -1.25 -6.30
CA PHE A 32 -2.56 -0.64 -5.57
C PHE A 32 -3.91 -0.81 -6.27
N ILE A 33 -3.96 -1.63 -7.32
CA ILE A 33 -5.19 -2.01 -8.03
C ILE A 33 -5.46 -3.50 -7.90
N THR A 34 -6.74 -3.86 -7.87
CA THR A 34 -7.19 -5.25 -7.94
C THR A 34 -7.08 -5.77 -9.37
N GLU A 35 -7.16 -7.10 -9.56
CA GLU A 35 -7.16 -7.72 -10.89
C GLU A 35 -8.30 -7.22 -11.80
N THR A 36 -9.39 -6.75 -11.19
CA THR A 36 -10.55 -6.13 -11.85
C THR A 36 -10.39 -4.63 -12.13
N GLY A 37 -9.23 -4.03 -11.78
CA GLY A 37 -8.94 -2.62 -11.99
C GLY A 37 -9.54 -1.67 -10.96
N LYS A 38 -10.03 -2.16 -9.81
CA LYS A 38 -10.53 -1.31 -8.72
C LYS A 38 -9.37 -0.90 -7.81
N ILE A 39 -9.44 0.29 -7.23
CA ILE A 39 -8.44 0.77 -6.27
C ILE A 39 -8.54 -0.05 -4.98
N VAL A 40 -7.40 -0.55 -4.50
CA VAL A 40 -7.33 -1.29 -3.23
C VAL A 40 -7.51 -0.30 -2.07
N PRO A 41 -8.43 -0.57 -1.13
CA PRO A 41 -8.64 0.31 0.02
C PRO A 41 -7.39 0.47 0.89
N SER A 42 -7.18 1.69 1.44
CA SER A 42 -6.10 2.01 2.39
C SER A 42 -6.08 1.08 3.61
N ARG A 43 -7.23 0.48 3.95
CA ARG A 43 -7.29 -0.46 5.06
C ARG A 43 -6.45 -1.73 4.85
N ILE A 44 -6.13 -2.07 3.62
CA ILE A 44 -5.37 -3.27 3.24
C ILE A 44 -3.91 -2.93 2.95
N THR A 45 -3.66 -1.83 2.24
CA THR A 45 -2.32 -1.44 1.76
C THR A 45 -1.42 -0.85 2.84
N GLY A 46 -1.99 -0.22 3.88
CA GLY A 46 -1.22 0.30 5.01
C GLY A 46 -1.61 1.71 5.38
#